data_AF-A0A0B7F1W1-F1
#
_entry.id   AF-A0A0B7F1W1-F1
#
_cell.length_a   1.000
_cell.length_b   1.000
_cell.length_c   1.000
_cell.angle_alpha   90.00
_cell.angle_beta   90.00
_cell.angle_gamma   90.00
#
_symmetry.space_group_name_H-M   'P 1'
#
loop_
_entity.id
_entity.type
_entity.pdbx_description
1 polymer ?
#
loop_
_entity_poly.entity_id
_entity_poly.type
_entity_poly.pdbx_seq_one_letter_code
_entity_poly.pdbx_strand_id
1 'polypeptide(L)'
;MESSSRDAYHDSIHVLVPGEGHRKQRKQSKNIFLEKAQELQNAVRQACSSGIQTLAVDVPTPAFNAMTAGTSWLSDDDAWKTVLTTFPKEQTAHAMHVREEFLTKKAQGHKLLLLLSVRDERAFLFSLR
;
A
#
# COMPACT_ATOMS: atom_id res chain seq x y z
N MET A 1 -37.23 -6.06 5.06
CA MET A 1 -36.41 -7.03 4.30
C MET A 1 -35.06 -6.38 4.04
N GLU A 2 -34.10 -6.53 4.97
CA GLU A 2 -32.77 -5.87 4.93
C GLU A 2 -31.64 -6.89 5.15
N SER A 3 -31.86 -8.14 4.73
CA SER A 3 -30.89 -9.24 4.85
C SER A 3 -30.48 -9.76 3.47
N SER A 4 -29.98 -8.88 2.60
CA SER A 4 -29.42 -9.28 1.30
C SER A 4 -28.03 -8.69 1.02
N SER A 5 -27.55 -7.73 1.80
CA SER A 5 -26.31 -7.01 1.49
C SER A 5 -25.07 -7.57 2.21
N ARG A 6 -25.24 -8.37 3.27
CA ARG A 6 -24.09 -8.92 4.04
C ARG A 6 -23.45 -10.14 3.38
N ASP A 7 -24.23 -10.94 2.66
CA ASP A 7 -23.71 -12.18 2.03
C ASP A 7 -23.03 -11.96 0.68
N ALA A 8 -23.28 -10.83 0.01
CA ALA A 8 -22.73 -10.55 -1.33
C ALA A 8 -21.22 -10.27 -1.36
N TYR A 9 -20.59 -9.93 -0.23
CA TYR A 9 -19.15 -9.59 -0.19
C TYR A 9 -18.24 -10.79 0.10
N HIS A 10 -18.80 -11.89 0.59
CA HIS A 10 -18.03 -13.07 1.01
C HIS A 10 -17.36 -13.80 -0.18
N ASP A 11 -17.84 -13.56 -1.40
CA ASP A 11 -17.37 -14.20 -2.64
C ASP A 11 -16.43 -13.33 -3.50
N SER A 12 -15.99 -12.16 -3.03
CA SER A 12 -15.23 -11.22 -3.87
C SER A 12 -13.73 -11.51 -4.01
N ILE A 13 -13.14 -12.38 -3.17
CA ILE A 13 -11.69 -12.62 -3.18
C ILE A 13 -11.34 -13.91 -3.90
N HIS A 14 -10.77 -13.76 -5.10
CA HIS A 14 -10.20 -14.88 -5.85
C HIS A 14 -8.68 -14.96 -5.64
N VAL A 15 -8.23 -15.95 -4.86
CA VAL A 15 -6.80 -16.20 -4.63
C VAL A 15 -6.23 -17.12 -5.70
N LEU A 16 -5.27 -16.59 -6.47
CA LEU A 16 -4.46 -17.33 -7.43
C LEU A 16 -3.10 -17.66 -6.79
N VAL A 17 -2.72 -18.94 -6.87
CA VAL A 17 -1.42 -19.43 -6.41
C VAL A 17 -0.71 -20.10 -7.59
N PRO A 18 0.63 -19.96 -7.72
CA PRO A 18 1.40 -20.64 -8.76
C PRO A 18 1.10 -22.14 -8.83
N GLY A 19 1.14 -22.70 -10.04
CA GLY A 19 0.77 -24.09 -10.30
C GLY A 19 1.79 -25.13 -9.85
N GLU A 20 3.01 -24.71 -9.51
CA GLU A 20 4.12 -25.61 -9.16
C GLU A 20 4.08 -25.98 -7.67
N GLY A 21 4.24 -27.28 -7.37
CA GLY A 21 4.26 -27.83 -6.01
C GLY A 21 3.24 -28.95 -5.74
N HIS A 22 3.36 -29.61 -4.59
CA HIS A 22 2.45 -30.70 -4.20
C HIS A 22 1.03 -30.19 -3.93
N ARG A 23 0.00 -30.90 -4.44
CA ARG A 23 -1.43 -30.51 -4.33
C ARG A 23 -1.90 -30.15 -2.91
N LYS A 24 -1.37 -30.82 -1.88
CA LYS A 24 -1.68 -30.54 -0.46
C LYS A 24 -1.11 -29.21 -0.01
N GLN A 25 0.17 -28.94 -0.32
CA GLN A 25 0.85 -27.69 0.00
C GLN A 25 0.14 -26.50 -0.67
N ARG A 26 -0.25 -26.65 -1.94
CA ARG A 26 -1.02 -25.64 -2.67
C ARG A 26 -2.35 -25.30 -2.00
N LYS A 27 -3.11 -26.31 -1.54
CA LYS A 27 -4.39 -26.09 -0.84
C LYS A 27 -4.17 -25.32 0.47
N GLN A 28 -3.13 -25.70 1.23
CA GLN A 28 -2.77 -25.00 2.45
C GLN A 28 -2.38 -23.54 2.19
N SER A 29 -1.50 -23.28 1.22
CA SER A 29 -1.10 -21.92 0.85
C SER A 29 -2.28 -21.07 0.37
N LYS A 30 -3.21 -21.66 -0.41
CA LYS A 30 -4.41 -20.95 -0.87
C LYS A 30 -5.27 -20.49 0.31
N ASN A 31 -5.47 -21.32 1.32
CA ASN A 31 -6.24 -20.95 2.51
C ASN A 31 -5.56 -19.83 3.30
N ILE A 32 -4.25 -19.95 3.56
CA ILE A 32 -3.48 -18.92 4.28
C ILE A 32 -3.52 -17.58 3.52
N PHE A 33 -3.39 -17.60 2.20
CA PHE A 33 -3.45 -16.37 1.41
C PHE A 33 -4.87 -15.81 1.31
N LEU A 34 -5.90 -16.64 1.36
CA LEU A 34 -7.29 -16.18 1.42
C LEU A 34 -7.55 -15.45 2.74
N GLU A 35 -7.13 -16.01 3.87
CA GLU A 35 -7.23 -15.37 5.18
C GLU A 35 -6.51 -14.02 5.19
N LYS A 36 -5.26 -13.97 4.73
CA LYS A 36 -4.49 -12.72 4.60
C LYS A 36 -5.15 -11.69 3.69
N ALA A 37 -5.71 -12.14 2.56
CA ALA A 37 -6.39 -11.25 1.63
C ALA A 37 -7.69 -10.69 2.24
N GLN A 38 -8.45 -11.51 2.98
CA GLN A 38 -9.64 -11.07 3.72
C GLN A 38 -9.29 -10.04 4.79
N GLU A 39 -8.24 -10.28 5.58
CA GLU A 39 -7.75 -9.32 6.57
C GLU A 39 -7.36 -7.98 5.94
N LEU A 40 -6.62 -8.01 4.83
CA LEU A 40 -6.23 -6.80 4.11
C LEU A 40 -7.44 -6.07 3.53
N GLN A 41 -8.37 -6.79 2.90
CA GLN A 41 -9.58 -6.22 2.35
C GLN A 41 -10.43 -5.55 3.44
N ASN A 42 -10.57 -6.19 4.61
CA ASN A 42 -11.29 -5.62 5.74
C ASN A 42 -10.62 -4.34 6.26
N ALA A 43 -9.28 -4.32 6.35
CA ALA A 43 -8.54 -3.11 6.73
C ALA A 43 -8.76 -1.96 5.73
N VAL A 44 -8.79 -2.27 4.44
CA VAL A 44 -9.08 -1.28 3.39
C VAL A 44 -10.51 -0.76 3.50
N ARG A 45 -11.51 -1.64 3.61
CA ARG A 45 -12.91 -1.23 3.77
C ARG A 45 -13.09 -0.36 5.00
N GLN A 46 -12.48 -0.75 6.12
CA GLN A 46 -12.52 0.02 7.35
C GLN A 46 -11.92 1.41 7.13
N ALA A 47 -10.73 1.51 6.54
CA ALA A 47 -10.10 2.80 6.25
C ALA A 47 -10.94 3.66 5.30
N CYS A 48 -11.57 3.08 4.28
CA CYS A 48 -12.50 3.81 3.42
C CYS A 48 -13.72 4.34 4.18
N SER A 49 -14.24 3.59 5.14
CA SER A 49 -15.39 4.01 5.96
C SER A 49 -15.05 5.06 7.02
N SER A 50 -13.85 4.99 7.60
CA SER A 50 -13.40 5.91 8.66
C SER A 50 -12.64 7.15 8.13
N GLY A 51 -12.36 7.18 6.84
CA GLY A 51 -11.49 8.18 6.21
C GLY A 51 -10.06 7.68 6.06
N ILE A 52 -9.64 7.45 4.82
CA ILE A 52 -8.27 7.07 4.49
C ILE A 52 -7.38 8.32 4.43
N GLN A 53 -6.22 8.28 5.08
CA GLN A 53 -5.26 9.36 4.97
C GLN A 53 -4.69 9.38 3.56
N THR A 54 -4.72 10.55 2.94
CA THR A 54 -4.28 10.74 1.57
C THR A 54 -3.15 11.76 1.53
N LEU A 55 -2.08 11.42 0.81
CA LEU A 55 -0.98 12.32 0.52
C LEU A 55 -0.89 12.49 -1.00
N ALA A 56 -1.17 13.69 -1.48
CA ALA A 56 -0.98 14.04 -2.88
C ALA A 56 0.40 14.66 -3.07
N VAL A 57 1.19 14.11 -3.98
CA VAL A 57 2.59 14.51 -4.20
C VAL A 57 2.84 14.90 -5.65
N ASP A 58 3.67 15.92 -5.81
CA ASP A 58 4.18 16.36 -7.11
C ASP A 58 5.61 15.85 -7.30
N VAL A 59 5.76 14.58 -7.67
CA VAL A 59 7.06 13.94 -7.87
C VAL A 59 7.19 13.38 -9.28
N PRO A 60 8.40 13.30 -9.85
CA PRO A 60 8.60 12.65 -11.13
C PRO A 60 8.21 11.17 -11.11
N THR A 61 7.74 10.64 -12.24
CA THR A 61 7.35 9.23 -12.40
C THR A 61 8.41 8.24 -11.90
N PRO A 62 9.73 8.43 -12.16
CA PRO A 62 10.77 7.53 -11.62
C PRO A 62 10.80 7.51 -10.10
N ALA A 63 10.62 8.66 -9.46
CA ALA A 63 10.58 8.78 -8.00
C ALA A 63 9.33 8.12 -7.41
N PHE A 64 8.17 8.34 -8.02
CA PHE A 64 6.94 7.65 -7.61
C PHE A 64 7.09 6.13 -7.72
N ASN A 65 7.69 5.63 -8.81
CA ASN A 65 7.94 4.20 -9.00
C ASN A 65 8.89 3.65 -7.93
N ALA A 66 9.98 4.36 -7.63
CA ALA A 66 10.92 3.95 -6.59
C ALA A 66 10.27 3.92 -5.20
N MET A 67 9.45 4.92 -4.86
CA MET A 67 8.71 4.97 -3.60
C MET A 67 7.68 3.83 -3.46
N THR A 68 7.06 3.40 -4.57
CA THR A 68 5.99 2.39 -4.58
C THR A 68 6.48 0.96 -4.78
N ALA A 69 7.77 0.78 -5.11
CA ALA A 69 8.39 -0.55 -5.25
C ALA A 69 8.52 -1.29 -3.91
N GLY A 70 8.54 -0.57 -2.78
CA GLY A 70 8.61 -1.14 -1.44
C GLY A 70 8.51 -0.06 -0.37
N THR A 71 8.43 -0.48 0.90
CA THR A 71 8.24 0.44 2.04
C THR A 71 9.46 0.55 2.96
N SER A 72 10.55 -0.16 2.65
CA SER A 72 11.77 -0.19 3.48
C SER A 72 12.38 1.20 3.66
N TRP A 73 12.30 2.06 2.65
CA TRP A 73 12.79 3.44 2.67
C TRP A 73 12.16 4.32 3.76
N LEU A 74 11.02 3.91 4.33
CA LEU A 74 10.45 4.60 5.49
C LEU A 74 11.34 4.46 6.72
N SER A 75 11.87 3.26 6.98
CA SER A 75 12.64 2.93 8.18
C SER A 75 14.15 2.84 7.97
N ASP A 76 14.61 2.75 6.72
CA ASP A 76 16.01 2.53 6.37
C ASP A 76 16.53 3.72 5.55
N ASP A 77 17.54 4.40 6.10
CA ASP A 77 18.16 5.57 5.47
C ASP A 77 18.97 5.23 4.22
N ASP A 78 19.54 4.03 4.12
CA ASP A 78 20.27 3.60 2.91
C ASP A 78 19.29 3.24 1.78
N ALA A 79 18.17 2.61 2.13
CA ALA A 79 17.06 2.43 1.19
C ALA A 79 16.49 3.79 0.74
N TRP A 80 16.38 4.77 1.66
CA TRP A 80 15.94 6.11 1.31
C TRP A 80 16.90 6.85 0.39
N LYS A 81 18.22 6.76 0.62
CA LYS A 81 19.22 7.35 -0.30
C LYS A 81 19.04 6.85 -1.73
N THR A 82 18.70 5.57 -1.90
CA THR A 82 18.43 4.99 -3.22
C THR A 82 17.21 5.64 -3.87
N VAL A 83 16.10 5.78 -3.14
CA VAL A 83 14.91 6.49 -3.63
C VAL A 83 15.24 7.95 -3.95
N LEU A 84 16.00 8.63 -3.09
CA LEU A 84 16.37 10.03 -3.27
C LEU A 84 17.10 10.30 -4.59
N THR A 85 17.92 9.35 -5.07
CA THR A 85 18.61 9.51 -6.37
C THR A 85 17.69 9.67 -7.58
N THR A 86 16.41 9.29 -7.44
CA THR A 86 15.40 9.39 -8.51
C THR A 86 14.68 10.74 -8.52
N PHE A 87 14.91 11.58 -7.50
CA PHE A 87 14.44 12.97 -7.48
C PHE A 87 15.44 13.88 -8.20
N PRO A 88 14.97 14.97 -8.83
CA PRO A 88 15.83 16.06 -9.28
C PRO A 88 16.61 16.62 -8.08
N LYS A 89 17.88 16.97 -8.28
CA LYS A 89 18.76 17.43 -7.18
C LYS A 89 18.19 18.67 -6.48
N GLU A 90 17.55 19.53 -7.26
CA GLU A 90 16.90 20.77 -6.83
C GLU A 90 15.67 20.49 -5.93
N GLN A 91 15.12 19.28 -5.96
CA GLN A 91 13.93 18.88 -5.20
C GLN A 91 14.24 18.00 -3.97
N THR A 92 15.50 17.94 -3.54
CA THR A 92 15.92 17.14 -2.38
C THR A 92 15.13 17.48 -1.11
N ALA A 93 14.87 18.77 -0.85
CA ALA A 93 14.08 19.21 0.30
C ALA A 93 12.62 18.75 0.21
N HIS A 94 12.03 18.78 -0.99
CA HIS A 94 10.69 18.26 -1.23
C HIS A 94 10.63 16.75 -0.95
N ALA A 95 11.64 16.00 -1.42
CA ALA A 95 11.73 14.57 -1.14
C ALA A 95 11.77 14.27 0.36
N MET A 96 12.57 15.02 1.14
CA MET A 96 12.61 14.87 2.60
C MET A 96 11.24 15.12 3.22
N HIS A 97 10.57 16.20 2.81
CA HIS A 97 9.25 16.55 3.33
C HIS A 97 8.20 15.47 3.03
N VAL A 98 8.25 14.87 1.83
CA VAL A 98 7.41 13.71 1.48
C VAL A 98 7.66 12.56 2.46
N ARG A 99 8.92 12.20 2.74
CA ARG A 99 9.23 11.12 3.71
C ARG A 99 8.75 11.45 5.12
N GLU A 100 8.96 12.68 5.58
CA GLU A 100 8.51 13.14 6.90
C GLU A 100 7.00 13.05 7.07
N GLU A 101 6.22 13.39 6.03
CA GLU A 101 4.76 13.26 6.08
C GLU A 101 4.33 11.80 6.23
N PHE A 102 4.97 10.87 5.51
CA PHE A 102 4.71 9.44 5.72
C PHE A 102 4.99 9.00 7.16
N LEU A 103 6.13 9.42 7.72
CA LEU A 103 6.52 9.08 9.09
C LEU A 103 5.56 9.70 10.12
N THR A 104 5.11 10.93 9.88
CA THR A 104 4.12 11.62 10.72
C THR A 104 2.80 10.87 10.73
N LYS A 105 2.30 10.45 9.56
CA LYS A 105 1.07 9.66 9.46
C LYS A 105 1.21 8.29 10.13
N LYS A 106 2.37 7.65 10.01
CA LYS A 106 2.68 6.41 10.73
C LYS A 106 2.68 6.63 12.24
N ALA A 107 3.31 7.69 12.74
CA ALA A 107 3.37 8.03 14.16
C ALA A 107 2.00 8.38 14.76
N GLN A 108 1.09 8.93 13.95
CA GLN A 108 -0.32 9.16 14.33
C GLN A 108 -1.15 7.86 14.42
N GLY A 109 -0.57 6.69 14.14
CA GLY A 109 -1.23 5.40 14.25
C GLY A 109 -2.05 5.01 13.03
N HIS A 110 -1.93 5.73 11.91
CA HIS A 110 -2.59 5.35 10.67
C HIS A 110 -1.95 4.09 10.09
N LYS A 111 -2.79 3.09 9.78
CA LYS A 111 -2.33 1.80 9.24
C LYS A 111 -2.21 1.78 7.73
N LEU A 112 -2.98 2.64 7.05
CA LEU A 112 -3.06 2.75 5.61
C LEU A 112 -2.93 4.21 5.19
N LEU A 113 -2.24 4.44 4.08
CA LEU A 113 -2.08 5.74 3.46
C LEU A 113 -2.22 5.63 1.94
N LEU A 114 -3.05 6.48 1.35
CA LEU A 114 -3.23 6.60 -0.09
C LEU A 114 -2.27 7.66 -0.63
N LEU A 115 -1.26 7.25 -1.39
CA LEU A 115 -0.37 8.15 -2.10
C LEU A 115 -0.94 8.43 -3.49
N LEU A 116 -1.07 9.71 -3.86
CA LEU A 116 -1.52 10.14 -5.18
C LEU A 116 -0.38 10.89 -5.90
N SER A 117 -0.03 10.45 -7.11
CA SER A 117 0.77 11.23 -8.04
C SER A 117 -0.15 12.21 -8.78
N VAL A 118 0.04 13.50 -8.55
CA VAL A 118 -0.79 14.53 -9.20
C VAL A 118 -0.43 14.68 -10.69
N ARG A 119 0.83 14.40 -11.07
CA ARG A 119 1.28 14.48 -12.47
C ARG A 119 0.73 13.36 -13.35
N ASP A 120 0.72 12.15 -12.81
CA ASP A 120 0.43 10.93 -13.58
C ASP A 120 -0.97 10.37 -13.31
N GLU A 121 -1.74 11.00 -12.41
CA GLU A 121 -3.05 10.52 -11.94
C GLU A 121 -3.01 9.09 -11.40
N ARG A 122 -1.89 8.72 -10.76
CA ARG A 122 -1.66 7.38 -10.21
C ARG A 122 -1.92 7.35 -8.72
N ALA A 123 -2.51 6.26 -8.25
CA ALA A 123 -2.73 6.00 -6.84
C ALA A 123 -1.96 4.75 -6.38
N PHE A 124 -1.43 4.79 -5.16
CA PHE A 124 -0.85 3.63 -4.51
C PHE A 124 -1.27 3.59 -3.04
N LEU A 125 -1.68 2.41 -2.57
CA LEU A 125 -2.09 2.20 -1.19
C LEU A 125 -0.92 1.61 -0.39
N PHE A 126 -0.39 2.38 0.55
CA PHE A 126 0.64 1.94 1.47
C PHE A 126 0.05 1.27 2.71
N SER A 127 0.69 0.19 3.15
CA SER A 127 0.57 -0.34 4.50
C SER A 127 1.69 0.24 5.36
N LEU A 128 1.34 1.06 6.36
CA LEU A 128 2.29 1.76 7.25
C LEU A 128 2.71 0.95 8.49
N ARG A 129 2.51 -0.37 8.46
CA ARG A 129 2.88 -1.28 9.56
C ARG A 129 4.34 -1.13 9.96
#